data_AF-A0AAX3T261-F1
#
_entry.id   AF-A0AAX3T261-F1
#
_cell.length_a   1.000
_cell.length_b   1.000
_cell.length_c   1.000
_cell.angle_alpha   90.00
_cell.angle_beta   90.00
_cell.angle_gamma   90.00
#
_symmetry.space_group_name_H-M   'P 1'
#
loop_
_entity.id
_entity.type
_entity.pdbx_description
1 polymer ?
#
loop_
_entity_poly.entity_id
_entity_poly.type
_entity_poly.pdbx_seq_one_letter_code
_entity_poly.pdbx_strand_id
1 'polypeptide(L)'
;MKTPDPDLPELDIVTEHGIVTRLPTSFPIFDAELDEHLDPDLFQQGFLDAAADLDALPAPWARQLASSTLACPPHPDDEEPSYTRGYRAALYGHLRHAGK
;
A
#
# COMPACT_ATOMS: atom_id res chain seq x y z
N MET A 1 -15.56 25.53 -30.83
CA MET A 1 -14.22 24.93 -30.78
C MET A 1 -13.39 25.76 -29.81
N LYS A 2 -13.14 25.25 -28.60
CA LYS A 2 -12.21 25.87 -27.65
C LYS A 2 -10.84 25.30 -27.95
N THR A 3 -9.87 26.16 -28.23
CA THR A 3 -8.45 25.82 -28.32
C THR A 3 -7.98 25.24 -26.98
N PRO A 4 -7.32 24.07 -26.95
CA PRO A 4 -6.78 23.51 -25.72
C PRO A 4 -5.56 24.32 -25.24
N ASP A 5 -5.50 24.51 -23.93
CA ASP A 5 -4.42 25.17 -23.18
C ASP A 5 -3.13 24.33 -23.31
N PRO A 6 -1.98 24.91 -23.72
CA PRO A 6 -0.75 24.14 -24.00
C PRO A 6 -0.02 23.59 -22.77
N ASP A 7 -0.47 23.90 -21.55
CA ASP A 7 0.23 23.56 -20.30
C ASP A 7 -0.30 22.31 -19.58
N LEU A 8 -1.27 21.59 -20.16
CA LEU A 8 -1.76 20.32 -19.60
C LEU A 8 -1.24 19.13 -20.43
N PRO A 9 -0.63 18.10 -19.81
CA PRO A 9 -0.20 16.92 -20.55
C PRO A 9 -1.42 16.24 -21.19
N GLU A 10 -1.32 15.91 -22.48
CA GLU A 10 -2.39 15.20 -23.21
C GLU A 10 -2.63 13.82 -22.56
N LEU A 11 -3.70 13.71 -21.77
CA LEU A 11 -4.07 12.52 -20.97
C LEU A 11 -4.75 11.41 -21.80
N ASP A 12 -5.03 11.69 -23.07
CA ASP A 12 -5.81 10.85 -23.96
C ASP A 12 -4.88 10.01 -24.85
N ILE A 13 -4.95 8.68 -24.72
CA ILE A 13 -4.27 7.77 -25.64
C ILE A 13 -5.21 7.49 -26.81
N VAL A 14 -4.75 7.76 -28.04
CA VAL A 14 -5.47 7.37 -29.26
C VAL A 14 -5.10 5.94 -29.63
N THR A 15 -6.10 5.06 -29.74
CA THR A 15 -5.94 3.67 -30.18
C THR A 15 -6.84 3.38 -31.38
N GLU A 16 -6.65 2.25 -32.07
CA GLU A 16 -7.51 1.79 -33.16
C GLU A 16 -8.97 1.52 -32.72
N HIS A 17 -9.21 1.42 -31.42
CA HIS A 17 -10.53 1.20 -30.81
C HIS A 17 -11.15 2.47 -30.21
N GLY A 18 -10.50 3.64 -30.35
CA GLY A 18 -10.99 4.92 -29.87
C GLY A 18 -10.04 5.61 -28.89
N ILE A 19 -10.54 6.67 -28.26
CA ILE A 19 -9.81 7.50 -27.30
C ILE A 19 -9.98 6.89 -25.90
N VAL A 20 -8.86 6.52 -25.28
CA VAL A 20 -8.82 6.06 -23.89
C VAL A 20 -8.30 7.19 -23.02
N THR A 21 -9.21 7.85 -22.29
CA THR A 21 -8.84 8.83 -21.26
C THR A 21 -8.24 8.08 -20.07
N ARG A 22 -6.95 8.33 -19.77
CA ARG A 22 -6.34 7.78 -18.56
C ARG A 22 -7.02 8.40 -17.34
N LEU A 23 -7.62 7.57 -16.50
CA LEU A 23 -8.07 8.00 -15.18
C LEU A 23 -6.83 8.43 -14.36
N PRO A 24 -6.96 9.42 -13.46
CA PRO A 24 -5.84 10.04 -12.74
C PRO A 24 -5.09 9.10 -11.75
N THR A 25 -5.25 7.79 -11.85
CA THR A 25 -4.41 6.79 -11.16
C THR A 25 -2.97 6.71 -11.69
N SER A 26 -2.62 7.56 -12.67
CA SER A 26 -1.27 7.67 -13.25
C SER A 26 -0.40 8.74 -12.58
N PHE A 27 -0.98 9.56 -11.70
CA PHE A 27 -0.16 10.28 -10.73
C PHE A 27 0.29 9.23 -9.71
N PRO A 28 1.59 9.08 -9.45
CA PRO A 28 1.99 8.19 -8.39
C PRO A 28 1.34 8.72 -7.11
N ILE A 29 0.64 7.85 -6.38
CA ILE A 29 0.23 8.11 -4.99
C ILE A 29 1.51 7.99 -4.13
N PHE A 30 2.56 8.69 -4.56
CA PHE A 30 3.88 8.68 -4.01
C PHE A 30 4.02 10.04 -3.39
N ASP A 31 3.97 10.05 -2.07
CA ASP A 31 4.39 11.22 -1.34
C ASP A 31 5.92 11.15 -1.33
N ALA A 32 6.55 11.89 -2.24
CA ALA A 32 7.99 11.79 -2.44
C ALA A 32 8.80 12.09 -1.17
N GLU A 33 8.26 12.88 -0.24
CA GLU A 33 8.92 13.17 1.03
C GLU A 33 8.73 12.05 2.06
N LEU A 34 7.64 11.29 1.96
CA LEU A 34 7.27 10.20 2.87
C LEU A 34 7.75 8.82 2.42
N ASP A 35 8.00 8.66 1.12
CA ASP A 35 8.27 7.40 0.45
C ASP A 35 9.69 7.30 -0.13
N GLU A 36 10.51 8.37 -0.11
CA GLU A 36 11.94 8.32 -0.52
C GLU A 36 12.77 7.34 0.34
N HIS A 37 12.34 7.08 1.58
CA HIS A 37 13.00 6.18 2.51
C HIS A 37 12.37 4.78 2.58
N LEU A 38 11.42 4.47 1.70
CA LEU A 38 10.81 3.15 1.66
C LEU A 38 11.69 2.15 0.89
N ASP A 39 12.24 1.21 1.63
CA ASP A 39 12.91 0.05 1.10
C ASP A 39 11.85 -1.02 0.73
N PRO A 40 11.67 -1.32 -0.56
CA PRO A 40 10.66 -2.28 -1.01
C PRO A 40 10.97 -3.72 -0.57
N ASP A 41 12.23 -4.08 -0.43
CA ASP A 41 12.64 -5.43 -0.04
C ASP A 41 12.35 -5.64 1.45
N LEU A 42 12.68 -4.65 2.30
CA LEU A 42 12.31 -4.68 3.72
C LEU A 42 10.79 -4.66 3.94
N PHE A 43 10.07 -3.87 3.15
CA PHE A 43 8.60 -3.89 3.18
C PHE A 43 8.06 -5.29 2.85
N GLN A 44 8.55 -5.89 1.77
CA GLN A 44 8.13 -7.23 1.36
C GLN A 44 8.48 -8.28 2.41
N GLN A 45 9.65 -8.17 3.04
CA GLN A 45 10.05 -9.04 4.14
C GLN A 45 9.09 -8.93 5.33
N GLY A 46 8.79 -7.70 5.80
CA GLY A 46 7.85 -7.50 6.90
C GLY A 46 6.46 -8.06 6.61
N PHE A 47 6.00 -7.92 5.36
CA PHE A 47 4.73 -8.51 4.93
C PHE A 47 4.73 -10.04 5.02
N LEU A 48 5.79 -10.69 4.53
CA LEU A 48 5.93 -12.14 4.52
C LEU A 48 6.02 -12.70 5.95
N ASP A 49 6.80 -12.04 6.81
CA ASP A 49 6.93 -12.45 8.22
C ASP A 49 5.59 -12.36 8.95
N ALA A 50 4.85 -11.27 8.77
CA ALA A 50 3.50 -11.14 9.33
C ALA A 50 2.54 -12.22 8.82
N ALA A 51 2.61 -12.57 7.54
CA ALA A 51 1.79 -13.64 6.98
C ALA A 51 2.14 -15.00 7.61
N ALA A 52 3.42 -15.29 7.80
CA ALA A 52 3.88 -16.51 8.46
C ALA A 52 3.43 -16.57 9.93
N ASP A 53 3.52 -15.46 10.67
CA ASP A 53 3.04 -15.37 12.06
C ASP A 53 1.53 -15.63 12.16
N LEU A 54 0.75 -15.07 11.24
CA LEU A 54 -0.69 -15.27 11.18
C LEU A 54 -1.05 -16.73 10.87
N ASP A 55 -0.35 -17.37 9.93
CA ASP A 55 -0.56 -18.77 9.55
C ASP A 55 -0.14 -19.76 10.65
N ALA A 56 0.84 -19.39 11.48
CA ALA A 56 1.29 -20.20 12.61
C ALA A 56 0.31 -20.18 13.80
N LEU A 57 -0.61 -19.22 13.86
CA LEU A 57 -1.52 -19.02 14.98
C LEU A 57 -2.93 -19.56 14.69
N PRO A 58 -3.63 -20.11 15.70
CA PRO A 58 -5.06 -20.36 15.59
C PRO A 58 -5.81 -19.06 15.28
N ALA A 59 -6.87 -19.15 14.47
CA ALA A 59 -7.67 -17.99 14.02
C ALA A 59 -8.02 -16.93 15.08
N PRO A 60 -8.46 -17.26 16.32
CA PRO A 60 -8.74 -16.23 17.32
C PRO A 60 -7.48 -15.49 17.78
N TRP A 61 -6.32 -16.15 17.80
CA TRP A 61 -5.04 -15.55 18.21
C TRP A 61 -4.42 -14.73 17.09
N ALA A 62 -4.54 -15.18 15.83
CA ALA A 62 -4.16 -14.40 14.66
C ALA A 62 -4.95 -13.06 14.61
N ARG A 63 -6.27 -13.12 14.85
CA ARG A 63 -7.11 -11.93 14.94
C ARG A 63 -6.71 -11.02 16.09
N GLN A 64 -6.41 -11.59 17.27
CA GLN A 64 -5.95 -10.83 18.42
C GLN A 64 -4.63 -10.12 18.12
N LEU A 65 -3.62 -10.83 17.61
CA LEU A 65 -2.32 -10.29 17.19
C LEU A 65 -2.51 -9.10 16.24
N ALA A 66 -3.27 -9.29 15.16
CA ALA A 66 -3.52 -8.23 14.20
C ALA A 66 -4.21 -7.02 14.82
N SER A 67 -5.21 -7.25 15.68
CA SER A 67 -5.95 -6.17 16.33
C SER A 67 -5.11 -5.39 17.36
N SER A 68 -4.31 -6.06 18.19
CA SER A 68 -3.52 -5.40 19.23
C SER A 68 -2.36 -4.62 18.63
N THR A 69 -1.71 -5.19 17.61
CA THR A 69 -0.60 -4.52 16.92
C THR A 69 -1.10 -3.29 16.18
N LEU A 70 -2.25 -3.34 15.50
CA LEU A 70 -2.79 -2.18 14.78
C LEU A 70 -3.40 -1.12 15.70
N ALA A 71 -3.86 -1.49 16.90
CA ALA A 71 -4.33 -0.53 17.91
C ALA A 71 -3.19 0.34 18.47
N CYS A 72 -1.94 -0.15 18.42
CA CYS A 72 -0.76 0.61 18.79
C CYS A 72 -0.16 1.31 17.55
N PRO A 73 0.14 2.62 17.60
CA PRO A 73 0.93 3.25 16.55
C PRO A 73 2.37 2.70 16.55
N PRO A 74 3.06 2.68 15.38
CA PRO A 74 4.48 2.35 15.33
C PRO A 74 5.30 3.37 16.14
N HIS A 75 6.48 2.95 16.61
CA HIS A 75 7.37 3.82 17.38
C HIS A 75 7.86 4.98 16.49
N PRO A 76 7.94 6.23 17.00
CA PRO A 76 8.41 7.37 16.20
C PRO A 76 9.87 7.21 15.74
N ASP A 77 10.70 6.55 16.56
CA ASP A 77 12.11 6.26 16.27
C ASP A 77 12.30 4.83 15.75
N ASP A 78 11.36 4.32 14.95
CA ASP A 78 11.50 3.01 14.31
C ASP A 78 12.70 3.02 13.35
N GLU A 79 13.69 2.17 13.61
CA GLU A 79 14.90 2.05 12.79
C GLU A 79 14.58 1.40 11.42
N GLU A 80 13.48 0.66 11.30
CA GLU A 80 13.08 -0.07 10.09
C GLU A 80 11.61 0.22 9.70
N PRO A 81 11.27 1.48 9.36
CA PRO A 81 9.88 1.89 9.09
C PRO A 81 9.26 1.16 7.89
N SER A 82 10.08 0.77 6.91
CA SER A 82 9.66 -0.01 5.74
C SER A 82 9.17 -1.40 6.13
N TYR A 83 9.94 -2.10 6.98
CA TYR A 83 9.57 -3.41 7.51
C TYR A 83 8.28 -3.32 8.32
N THR A 84 8.19 -2.38 9.25
CA THR A 84 7.01 -2.18 10.10
C THR A 84 5.77 -1.85 9.28
N ARG A 85 5.88 -1.04 8.21
CA ARG A 85 4.77 -0.76 7.29
C ARG A 85 4.31 -2.04 6.57
N GLY A 86 5.24 -2.85 6.09
CA GLY A 86 4.96 -4.14 5.45
C GLY A 86 4.24 -5.11 6.37
N TYR A 87 4.78 -5.28 7.59
CA TYR A 87 4.21 -6.14 8.63
C TYR A 87 2.78 -5.71 8.97
N ARG A 88 2.56 -4.42 9.20
CA ARG A 88 1.23 -3.86 9.51
C ARG A 88 0.25 -3.96 8.34
N ALA A 89 0.72 -3.87 7.09
CA ALA A 89 -0.12 -4.02 5.91
C ALA A 89 -0.72 -5.44 5.81
N ALA A 90 0.08 -6.47 6.08
CA ALA A 90 -0.40 -7.86 6.12
C ALA A 90 -1.46 -8.06 7.22
N LEU A 91 -1.20 -7.55 8.44
CA LEU A 91 -2.17 -7.62 9.55
C LEU A 91 -3.50 -6.91 9.23
N TYR A 92 -3.43 -5.75 8.57
CA TYR A 92 -4.62 -5.02 8.15
C TYR A 92 -5.42 -5.81 7.12
N GLY A 93 -4.74 -6.39 6.12
CA GLY A 93 -5.35 -7.29 5.15
C GLY A 93 -6.05 -8.46 5.82
N HIS A 94 -5.40 -9.09 6.81
CA HIS A 94 -5.99 -10.18 7.58
C HIS A 94 -7.30 -9.75 8.26
N LEU A 95 -7.34 -8.61 8.97
CA LEU A 95 -8.59 -8.17 9.63
C LEU A 95 -9.71 -7.83 8.64
N ARG A 96 -9.39 -7.30 7.47
CA ARG A 96 -10.39 -6.91 6.46
C ARG A 96 -10.90 -8.08 5.62
N HIS A 97 -10.10 -9.14 5.46
CA HIS A 97 -10.39 -10.23 4.53
C HIS A 97 -10.59 -11.60 5.19
N ALA A 98 -10.16 -11.83 6.43
CA ALA A 98 -10.32 -13.11 7.15
C ALA A 98 -11.76 -13.43 7.61
N GLY A 99 -12.76 -12.67 7.13
CA GLY A 99 -14.18 -12.86 7.42
C GLY A 99 -15.03 -13.21 6.20
N LYS A 100 -14.42 -13.47 5.04
CA LYS A 100 -15.07 -14.00 3.84
C LYS A 100 -14.69 -15.47 3.66
#